data_AF-A0A6C0BXX5-F1
#
_entry.id   AF-A0A6C0BXX5-F1
#
_cell.length_a   1.000
_cell.length_b   1.000
_cell.length_c   1.000
_cell.angle_alpha   90.00
_cell.angle_beta   90.00
_cell.angle_gamma   90.00
#
_symmetry.space_group_name_H-M   'P 1'
#
loop_
_entity.id
_entity.type
_entity.pdbx_description
1 polymer ?
#
loop_
_entity_poly.entity_id
_entity_poly.type
_entity_poly.pdbx_seq_one_letter_code
_entity_poly.pdbx_strand_id
1 'polypeptide(L)'
;MKITFEVETTCSRPFHVSVSDDTPMFELRRIILCDIEMNTILMKDDVMDLFIPCGDMCVSIPELSRHTVRTFIEKYPEYFHLDSSSIWTKIHRLFVMDRLYLDKIKSNQDAPIYNDIIPPKETPIIKNVFNIAVALLTGVNMT
;
A
#
# COMPACT_ATOMS: atom_id res chain seq x y z
N MET A 1 -11.04 14.93 -3.70
CA MET A 1 -11.81 13.66 -3.63
C MET A 1 -10.92 12.58 -3.04
N LYS A 2 -11.44 11.59 -2.30
CA LYS A 2 -10.60 10.46 -1.85
C LYS A 2 -10.62 9.34 -2.89
N ILE A 3 -9.45 8.77 -3.14
CA ILE A 3 -9.25 7.59 -3.99
C ILE A 3 -8.69 6.49 -3.10
N THR A 4 -9.23 5.27 -3.25
CA THR A 4 -8.79 4.12 -2.47
C THR A 4 -8.15 3.11 -3.41
N PHE A 5 -7.01 2.58 -3.00
CA PHE A 5 -6.31 1.49 -3.67
C PHE A 5 -6.36 0.25 -2.78
N GLU A 6 -6.78 -0.88 -3.34
CA GLU A 6 -6.57 -2.19 -2.72
C GLU A 6 -5.22 -2.72 -3.22
N VAL A 7 -4.27 -2.86 -2.31
CA VAL A 7 -2.90 -3.28 -2.61
C VAL A 7 -2.81 -4.79 -2.45
N GLU A 8 -2.50 -5.46 -3.55
CA GLU A 8 -2.32 -6.90 -3.65
C GLU A 8 -0.85 -7.25 -3.77
N THR A 9 -0.36 -7.96 -2.76
CA THR A 9 0.99 -8.51 -2.70
C THR A 9 0.96 -10.02 -2.94
N THR A 10 2.10 -10.58 -3.32
CA THR A 10 2.33 -12.04 -3.44
C THR A 10 2.27 -12.75 -2.08
N CYS A 11 2.39 -11.99 -0.99
CA CYS A 11 2.23 -12.42 0.40
C CYS A 11 1.02 -11.76 1.07
N SER A 12 0.62 -12.26 2.24
CA SER A 12 -0.30 -11.54 3.16
C SER A 12 -1.71 -11.29 2.60
N ARG A 13 -2.59 -10.72 3.43
CA ARG A 13 -3.92 -10.28 2.99
C ARG A 13 -3.82 -8.92 2.30
N PRO A 14 -4.63 -8.64 1.26
CA PRO A 14 -4.72 -7.31 0.68
C PRO A 14 -5.05 -6.25 1.73
N PHE A 15 -4.53 -5.04 1.53
CA PHE A 15 -4.80 -3.90 2.40
C PHE A 15 -5.17 -2.66 1.60
N HIS A 16 -5.79 -1.69 2.26
CA HIS A 16 -6.36 -0.52 1.60
C HIS A 16 -5.56 0.74 1.92
N VAL A 17 -5.19 1.50 0.88
CA VAL A 17 -4.55 2.80 0.98
C VAL A 17 -5.49 3.85 0.42
N SER A 18 -5.86 4.86 1.22
CA SER A 18 -6.75 5.95 0.79
C SER A 18 -6.02 7.28 0.80
N VAL A 19 -5.98 7.96 -0.34
CA VAL A 19 -5.30 9.24 -0.54
C VAL A 19 -6.22 10.29 -1.14
N SER A 20 -5.79 11.56 -1.11
CA SER A 20 -6.45 12.60 -1.89
C SER A 20 -6.15 12.41 -3.38
N ASP A 21 -7.08 12.75 -4.26
CA ASP A 21 -6.83 12.76 -5.71
C ASP A 21 -5.81 13.83 -6.13
N ASP A 22 -5.57 14.83 -5.28
CA ASP A 22 -4.49 15.82 -5.47
C ASP A 22 -3.11 15.32 -5.00
N THR A 23 -3.02 14.13 -4.40
CA THR A 23 -1.73 13.57 -3.95
C THR A 23 -0.81 13.34 -5.15
N PRO A 24 0.46 13.79 -5.12
CA PRO A 24 1.44 13.47 -6.15
C PRO A 24 1.74 11.97 -6.25
N MET A 25 1.98 11.46 -7.46
CA MET A 25 2.21 10.03 -7.69
C MET A 25 3.46 9.51 -6.96
N PHE A 26 4.53 10.31 -6.86
CA PHE A 26 5.72 9.93 -6.07
C PHE A 26 5.36 9.74 -4.58
N GLU A 27 4.43 10.55 -4.07
CA GLU A 27 4.01 10.48 -2.68
C GLU A 27 3.08 9.28 -2.46
N LEU A 28 2.16 9.02 -3.39
CA LEU A 28 1.36 7.79 -3.39
C LEU A 28 2.26 6.54 -3.35
N ARG A 29 3.26 6.47 -4.24
CA ARG A 29 4.21 5.35 -4.27
C ARG A 29 4.91 5.19 -2.93
N ARG A 30 5.42 6.29 -2.35
CA ARG A 30 6.08 6.27 -1.04
C ARG A 30 5.16 5.75 0.06
N ILE A 31 3.90 6.19 0.10
CA ILE A 31 2.91 5.74 1.07
C ILE A 31 2.70 4.22 0.94
N ILE A 32 2.45 3.73 -0.28
CA ILE A 32 2.24 2.30 -0.52
C ILE A 32 3.47 1.48 -0.10
N LEU A 33 4.68 1.92 -0.46
CA LEU A 33 5.91 1.22 -0.07
C LEU A 33 6.10 1.15 1.45
N CYS A 34 5.78 2.23 2.17
CA CYS A 34 5.79 2.22 3.63
C CYS A 34 4.74 1.25 4.19
N ASP A 35 3.53 1.23 3.63
CA ASP A 35 2.48 0.32 4.08
C ASP A 35 2.81 -1.15 3.77
N ILE A 36 3.49 -1.44 2.66
CA ILE A 36 4.01 -2.78 2.35
C ILE A 36 4.99 -3.22 3.45
N GLU A 37 5.98 -2.39 3.77
CA GLU A 37 7.01 -2.70 4.78
C GLU A 37 6.43 -2.84 6.20
N MET A 38 5.31 -2.19 6.48
CA MET A 38 4.64 -2.25 7.79
C MET A 38 3.65 -3.40 7.93
N ASN A 39 2.97 -3.78 6.84
CA ASN A 39 1.87 -4.75 6.87
C ASN A 39 2.26 -6.12 6.31
N THR A 40 3.44 -6.25 5.71
CA THR A 40 3.89 -7.49 5.05
C THR A 40 5.33 -7.84 5.44
N ILE A 41 5.79 -9.02 5.01
CA ILE A 41 7.19 -9.44 5.16
C ILE A 41 8.13 -8.76 4.14
N LEU A 42 7.59 -8.07 3.14
CA LEU A 42 8.37 -7.49 2.04
C LEU A 42 9.03 -6.20 2.51
N MET A 43 10.33 -6.07 2.24
CA MET A 43 11.01 -4.78 2.40
C MET A 43 10.70 -3.91 1.18
N LYS A 44 10.54 -2.59 1.39
CA LYS A 44 10.27 -1.66 0.28
C LYS A 44 11.35 -1.70 -0.81
N ASP A 45 12.59 -2.02 -0.46
CA ASP A 45 13.73 -2.10 -1.40
C ASP A 45 13.69 -3.36 -2.28
N ASP A 46 12.88 -4.35 -1.90
CA ASP A 46 12.63 -5.55 -2.70
C ASP A 46 11.46 -5.38 -3.67
N VAL A 47 10.69 -4.30 -3.54
CA VAL A 47 9.60 -3.97 -4.46
C VAL A 47 10.17 -3.45 -5.78
N MET A 48 9.94 -4.20 -6.85
CA MET A 48 10.43 -3.91 -8.18
C MET A 48 9.42 -3.07 -8.98
N ASP A 49 8.13 -3.32 -8.81
CA ASP A 49 7.10 -2.48 -9.40
C ASP A 49 5.80 -2.45 -8.59
N LEU A 50 5.05 -1.37 -8.79
CA LEU A 50 3.67 -1.21 -8.36
C LEU A 50 2.87 -0.91 -9.62
N PHE A 51 1.90 -1.75 -9.98
CA PHE A 51 1.23 -1.62 -11.28
C PHE A 51 -0.25 -1.95 -11.21
N ILE A 52 -0.98 -1.47 -12.21
CA ILE A 52 -2.41 -1.73 -12.40
C ILE A 52 -2.57 -2.51 -13.71
N PRO A 53 -3.08 -3.74 -13.69
CA PRO A 53 -3.31 -4.54 -14.89
C PRO A 53 -4.62 -4.14 -15.58
N CYS A 54 -4.64 -4.24 -16.92
CA CYS A 54 -5.82 -4.11 -17.77
C CYS A 54 -5.68 -5.10 -18.94
N GLY A 55 -6.29 -6.29 -18.79
CA GLY A 55 -6.10 -7.39 -19.75
C GLY A 55 -4.65 -7.85 -19.79
N ASP A 56 -4.07 -7.91 -20.99
CA ASP A 56 -2.66 -8.28 -21.21
C ASP A 56 -1.68 -7.09 -21.05
N MET A 57 -2.20 -5.91 -20.69
CA MET A 57 -1.41 -4.69 -20.51
C MET A 57 -1.36 -4.29 -19.04
N CYS A 58 -0.38 -3.48 -18.66
CA CYS A 58 -0.30 -2.88 -17.33
C CYS A 58 0.22 -1.45 -17.40
N VAL A 59 -0.11 -0.66 -16.37
CA VAL A 59 0.47 0.66 -16.14
C VAL A 59 1.15 0.71 -14.77
N SER A 60 2.42 1.08 -14.75
CA SER A 60 3.21 1.21 -13.53
C SER A 60 2.97 2.57 -12.86
N ILE A 61 2.96 2.56 -11.53
CA ILE A 61 2.96 3.75 -10.69
C ILE A 61 4.36 4.37 -10.76
N PRO A 62 4.51 5.57 -11.33
CA PRO A 62 5.82 6.16 -11.57
C PRO A 62 6.54 6.50 -10.27
N GLU A 63 7.85 6.24 -10.23
CA GLU A 63 8.69 6.52 -9.05
C GLU A 63 8.85 8.02 -8.78
N LEU A 64 9.17 8.78 -9.82
CA LEU A 64 9.43 10.21 -9.74
C LEU A 64 8.49 10.96 -10.70
N SER A 65 7.24 11.13 -10.27
CA SER A 65 6.24 11.87 -11.03
C SER A 65 5.52 12.90 -10.17
N ARG A 66 5.53 14.15 -10.64
CA ARG A 66 4.79 15.27 -10.03
C ARG A 66 3.32 15.32 -10.44
N HIS A 67 2.89 14.45 -11.37
CA HIS A 67 1.48 14.29 -11.67
C HIS A 67 0.73 13.89 -10.40
N THR A 68 -0.50 14.36 -10.25
CA THR A 68 -1.37 13.93 -9.17
C THR A 68 -2.09 12.64 -9.53
N VAL A 69 -2.62 11.94 -8.54
CA VAL A 69 -3.47 10.76 -8.73
C VAL A 69 -4.59 11.05 -9.73
N ARG A 70 -5.26 12.21 -9.61
CA ARG A 70 -6.29 12.65 -10.56
C ARG A 70 -5.78 12.64 -12.00
N THR A 71 -4.68 13.37 -12.27
CA THR A 71 -4.14 13.49 -13.63
C THR A 71 -3.59 12.17 -14.16
N PHE A 72 -3.16 11.26 -13.28
CA PHE A 72 -2.72 9.92 -13.68
C PHE A 72 -3.90 9.05 -14.11
N ILE A 73 -5.01 9.08 -13.35
CA ILE A 73 -6.25 8.38 -13.70
C ILE A 73 -6.82 8.92 -15.01
N GLU A 74 -6.86 10.24 -15.19
CA GLU A 74 -7.32 10.90 -16.41
C GLU A 74 -6.46 10.54 -17.64
N LYS A 75 -5.18 10.26 -17.43
CA LYS A 75 -4.25 9.85 -18.50
C LYS A 75 -4.44 8.40 -18.93
N TYR A 76 -4.89 7.54 -18.02
CA TYR A 76 -4.99 6.09 -18.23
C TYR A 76 -6.37 5.55 -17.83
N PRO A 77 -7.48 6.14 -18.30
CA PRO A 77 -8.83 5.86 -17.79
C PRO A 77 -9.24 4.39 -17.92
N GLU A 78 -8.74 3.68 -18.93
CA GLU A 78 -8.98 2.26 -19.16
C GLU A 78 -8.45 1.35 -18.04
N TYR A 79 -7.45 1.78 -17.28
CA TYR A 79 -6.93 1.01 -16.13
C TYR A 79 -7.75 1.23 -14.86
N PHE A 80 -8.63 2.23 -14.85
CA PHE A 80 -9.43 2.64 -13.71
C PHE A 80 -10.92 2.45 -14.00
N HIS A 81 -11.30 1.22 -14.35
CA HIS A 81 -12.71 0.89 -14.51
C HIS A 81 -13.47 1.10 -13.20
N LEU A 82 -14.48 1.96 -13.23
CA LEU A 82 -15.47 2.07 -12.17
C LEU A 82 -16.35 0.83 -12.25
N ASP A 83 -16.33 0.00 -11.21
CA ASP A 83 -17.39 -0.98 -11.05
C ASP A 83 -18.70 -0.19 -10.82
N SER A 84 -19.48 -0.07 -11.89
CA SER A 84 -20.71 0.74 -11.96
C SER A 84 -21.80 0.32 -10.96
N SER A 85 -21.57 -0.75 -10.21
CA SER A 85 -22.48 -1.33 -9.23
C SER A 85 -22.47 -0.63 -7.87
N SER A 86 -21.54 0.31 -7.59
CA SER A 86 -21.43 0.92 -6.26
C SER A 86 -21.09 2.41 -6.31
N ILE A 87 -22.01 3.20 -5.74
CA ILE A 87 -21.86 4.65 -5.49
C ILE A 87 -20.69 4.94 -4.50
N TRP A 88 -20.20 3.91 -3.81
CA TRP A 88 -19.30 4.02 -2.66
C TRP A 88 -17.91 3.41 -2.83
N THR A 89 -17.60 2.72 -3.93
CA THR A 89 -16.31 2.01 -4.05
C THR A 89 -15.52 2.43 -5.27
N LYS A 90 -14.85 3.60 -5.17
CA LYS A 90 -13.68 3.92 -6.01
C LYS A 90 -12.45 3.20 -5.47
N ILE A 91 -12.52 1.87 -5.43
CA ILE A 91 -11.42 1.01 -5.01
C ILE A 91 -10.74 0.51 -6.28
N HIS A 92 -9.48 0.87 -6.47
CA HIS A 92 -8.68 0.45 -7.61
C HIS A 92 -7.66 -0.59 -7.15
N ARG A 93 -7.58 -1.73 -7.87
CA ARG A 93 -6.63 -2.79 -7.54
C ARG A 93 -5.24 -2.40 -8.01
N LEU A 94 -4.26 -2.54 -7.13
CA LEU A 94 -2.86 -2.24 -7.39
C LEU A 94 -2.03 -3.45 -6.96
N PHE A 95 -1.21 -3.95 -7.86
CA PHE A 95 -0.40 -5.15 -7.65
C PHE A 95 1.04 -4.77 -7.36
N VAL A 96 1.66 -5.56 -6.50
CA VAL A 96 3.06 -5.42 -6.12
C VAL A 96 3.84 -6.56 -6.76
N MET A 97 4.92 -6.20 -7.45
CA MET A 97 5.91 -7.16 -7.94
C MET A 97 7.19 -7.01 -7.14
N ASP A 98 7.61 -8.08 -6.47
CA ASP A 98 8.84 -8.14 -5.70
C ASP A 98 9.96 -8.88 -6.45
N ARG A 99 11.20 -8.74 -5.95
CA ARG A 99 12.38 -9.37 -6.55
C ARG A 99 12.33 -10.89 -6.51
N LEU A 100 11.84 -11.51 -5.43
CA LEU A 100 11.80 -12.96 -5.28
C LEU A 100 10.82 -13.57 -6.29
N TYR A 101 9.66 -12.94 -6.49
CA TYR A 101 8.71 -13.33 -7.53
C TYR A 101 9.37 -13.34 -8.92
N LEU A 102 10.09 -12.27 -9.27
CA LEU A 102 10.80 -12.20 -10.55
C LEU A 102 11.88 -13.27 -10.70
N ASP A 103 12.65 -13.53 -9.65
CA ASP A 103 13.72 -14.53 -9.67
C ASP A 103 13.17 -15.95 -9.84
N LYS A 104 12.02 -16.25 -9.24
CA LYS A 104 11.32 -17.54 -9.37
C LYS A 104 10.80 -17.76 -10.79
N ILE A 105 10.14 -16.75 -11.36
CA ILE A 105 9.65 -16.83 -12.75
C ILE A 105 10.79 -17.01 -13.73
N LYS A 106 11.89 -16.26 -13.58
CA LYS A 106 13.08 -16.41 -14.44
C LYS A 106 13.70 -17.81 -14.34
N SER A 107 13.60 -18.43 -13.16
CA SER A 107 14.11 -19.78 -12.90
C SER A 107 13.12 -20.90 -13.24
N ASN A 108 11.97 -20.56 -13.85
CA ASN A 108 10.87 -21.48 -14.14
C ASN A 108 10.41 -22.27 -12.90
N GLN A 109 10.40 -21.59 -11.76
CA GLN A 109 9.89 -22.09 -10.48
C GLN A 109 8.55 -21.46 -10.17
N ASP A 110 7.75 -22.14 -9.35
CA ASP A 110 6.46 -21.61 -8.89
C ASP A 110 6.62 -20.28 -8.16
N ALA A 111 5.62 -19.41 -8.34
CA ALA A 111 5.55 -18.13 -7.65
C ALA A 111 5.60 -18.35 -6.12
N PRO A 112 6.32 -17.50 -5.37
CA PRO A 112 6.40 -17.63 -3.93
C PRO A 112 5.02 -17.38 -3.31
N ILE A 113 4.52 -18.36 -2.55
CA ILE A 113 3.37 -18.17 -1.65
C ILE A 113 3.92 -18.02 -0.25
N TYR A 114 3.78 -16.84 0.33
CA TYR A 114 4.27 -16.56 1.66
C TYR A 114 3.20 -16.91 2.69
N ASN A 115 3.45 -17.96 3.48
CA ASN A 115 2.52 -18.47 4.48
C ASN A 115 2.62 -17.77 5.83
N ASP A 116 3.54 -16.82 5.99
CA ASP A 116 3.77 -16.12 7.25
C ASP A 116 2.80 -14.94 7.37
N ILE A 117 1.70 -15.18 8.08
CA ILE A 117 0.87 -14.12 8.65
C ILE A 117 1.75 -13.41 9.67
N ILE A 118 2.29 -12.22 9.34
CA ILE A 118 2.81 -11.34 10.39
C ILE A 118 1.58 -10.82 11.12
N PRO A 119 1.33 -11.18 12.40
CA PRO A 119 0.32 -10.49 13.18
C PRO A 119 0.72 -9.01 13.26
N PRO A 120 -0.21 -8.06 13.10
CA PRO A 120 0.12 -6.64 13.15
C PRO A 120 0.93 -6.37 14.42
N LYS A 121 2.14 -5.83 14.28
CA LYS A 121 2.94 -5.41 15.43
C LYS A 121 2.11 -4.38 16.19
N GLU A 122 1.59 -4.77 17.35
CA GLU A 122 0.99 -3.82 18.29
C GLU A 122 2.06 -2.79 18.65
N THR A 123 2.07 -1.64 17.97
CA THR A 123 2.86 -0.50 18.41
C THR A 123 2.33 -0.08 19.77
N PRO A 124 3.17 -0.02 20.82
CA PRO A 124 2.74 0.24 22.19
C PRO A 124 2.46 1.74 22.42
N ILE A 125 1.68 2.37 21.54
CA ILE A 125 1.34 3.80 21.64
C ILE A 125 0.37 4.02 22.81
N ILE A 126 -0.47 3.02 23.14
CA ILE A 126 -1.49 3.15 24.19
C ILE A 126 -0.89 3.21 25.59
N LYS A 127 0.24 2.51 25.86
CA LYS A 127 0.88 2.55 27.18
C LYS A 127 1.45 3.93 27.52
N ASN A 128 2.02 4.64 26.53
CA ASN A 128 2.57 5.97 26.76
C ASN A 128 1.47 7.02 27.00
N VAL A 129 0.34 6.95 26.28
CA VAL A 129 -0.75 7.92 26.48
C VAL A 129 -1.43 7.71 27.83
N PHE A 130 -1.63 6.46 28.27
CA PHE A 130 -2.21 6.16 29.57
C PHE A 130 -1.30 6.63 30.73
N ASN A 131 0.02 6.39 30.62
CA ASN A 131 0.98 6.84 31.64
C ASN A 131 1.09 8.37 31.70
N ILE A 132 1.05 9.06 30.56
CA ILE A 132 1.05 10.52 30.51
C ILE A 132 -0.23 11.09 31.11
N ALA A 133 -1.40 10.50 30.81
CA ALA A 133 -2.68 10.94 31.37
C ALA A 133 -2.75 10.70 32.90
N VAL A 134 -2.23 9.57 33.37
CA VAL A 134 -2.15 9.27 34.81
C VAL A 134 -1.18 10.22 35.52
N ALA A 135 -0.01 10.51 34.94
CA ALA A 135 0.94 11.46 35.53
C ALA A 135 0.37 12.90 35.60
N LEU A 136 -0.37 13.33 34.57
CA LEU A 136 -1.05 14.64 34.56
C LEU A 136 -2.19 14.73 35.58
N LEU A 137 -2.92 13.64 35.82
CA LEU A 137 -4.04 13.59 36.77
C LEU A 137 -3.60 13.37 38.22
N THR A 138 -2.48 12.69 38.45
CA THR A 138 -2.00 12.33 39.80
C THR A 138 -0.86 13.21 40.31
N GLY A 139 -0.26 14.04 39.44
CA GLY A 139 0.80 14.99 39.81
C GLY A 139 2.13 14.34 40.20
N VAL A 140 2.31 13.03 39.95
CA VAL A 140 3.54 12.33 40.28
C VAL A 140 4.51 12.46 39.11
N ASN A 141 5.45 13.41 39.21
CA ASN A 141 6.63 13.43 38.35
C ASN A 141 7.48 12.20 38.64
N MET A 142 7.63 11.31 37.65
CA MET A 142 8.67 10.29 37.69
C MET A 142 10.01 10.98 37.38
N THR A 143 10.84 11.13 38.40
CA THR A 143 12.28 11.44 38.29
C THR A 143 13.04 10.32 37.60
#